data_AF-A0A1J3I4S1-F1
#
_entry.id   AF-A0A1J3I4S1-F1
#
_cell.length_a   1.000
_cell.length_b   1.000
_cell.length_c   1.000
_cell.angle_alpha   90.00
_cell.angle_beta   90.00
_cell.angle_gamma   90.00
#
_symmetry.space_group_name_H-M   'P 1'
#
loop_
_entity.id
_entity.type
_entity.pdbx_description
1 polymer ?
#
loop_
_entity_poly.entity_id
_entity_poly.type
_entity_poly.pdbx_seq_one_letter_code
_entity_poly.pdbx_strand_id
1 'polypeptide(L)'
;EGLTKIKTGEILSLSEQQLIDCSTESYGCNGGLVTKAFDYIIENQGITTEENYPYQASQNSCPAATQSASFAAATISGYETVPMNNE
;
A
#
# COMPACT_ATOMS: atom_id res chain seq x y z
N GLU A 1 -2.81 -7.74 -0.78
CA GLU A 1 -3.53 -8.83 -0.07
C GLU A 1 -3.63 -10.11 -0.90
N GLY A 2 -4.32 -10.11 -2.05
CA GLY A 2 -4.49 -11.32 -2.87
C GLY A 2 -3.16 -11.96 -3.29
N LEU A 3 -2.21 -11.15 -3.79
CA LEU A 3 -0.85 -11.62 -4.10
C LEU A 3 -0.14 -12.20 -2.86
N THR A 4 -0.29 -11.56 -1.70
CA THR A 4 0.27 -12.01 -0.43
C THR A 4 -0.28 -13.38 -0.07
N LYS A 5 -1.61 -13.57 -0.14
CA LYS A 5 -2.26 -14.87 0.09
C LYS A 5 -1.76 -15.96 -0.84
N ILE A 6 -1.57 -15.66 -2.12
CA ILE A 6 -1.04 -16.61 -3.10
C ILE A 6 0.41 -17.01 -2.75
N LYS A 7 1.23 -16.05 -2.32
CA LYS A 7 2.65 -16.29 -2.00
C LYS A 7 2.89 -16.97 -0.66
N THR A 8 2.20 -16.54 0.40
CA THR A 8 2.47 -16.97 1.78
C THR A 8 1.45 -17.98 2.29
N GLY A 9 0.29 -18.09 1.66
CA GLY A 9 -0.83 -18.89 2.17
C GLY A 9 -1.65 -18.19 3.25
N GLU A 10 -1.32 -16.96 3.64
CA GLU A 10 -1.99 -16.21 4.72
C GLU A 10 -2.70 -14.96 4.18
N ILE A 11 -3.91 -14.68 4.71
CA ILE A 11 -4.61 -13.42 4.39
C ILE A 11 -4.12 -12.39 5.39
N LEU A 12 -3.29 -11.48 4.91
CA LEU A 12 -2.85 -10.31 5.67
C LEU A 12 -3.65 -9.11 5.18
N SER A 13 -4.41 -8.50 6.09
CA SER A 13 -5.07 -7.22 5.84
C SER A 13 -4.03 -6.11 5.85
N LEU A 14 -3.90 -5.37 4.75
CA LEU A 14 -2.88 -4.34 4.56
C LEU A 14 -3.47 -2.95 4.78
N SER A 15 -2.69 -2.03 5.35
CA SER A 15 -3.19 -0.71 5.73
C SER A 15 -3.44 0.21 4.52
N GLU A 16 -4.71 0.49 4.22
CA GLU A 16 -5.07 1.54 3.27
C GLU A 16 -4.71 2.92 3.80
N GLN A 17 -4.76 3.11 5.12
CA GLN A 17 -4.45 4.39 5.74
C GLN A 17 -3.00 4.82 5.55
N GLN A 18 -2.05 3.87 5.58
CA GLN A 18 -0.66 4.15 5.26
C GLN A 18 -0.54 4.73 3.83
N LEU A 19 -1.31 4.22 2.86
CA LEU A 19 -1.31 4.77 1.50
C LEU A 19 -1.90 6.17 1.46
N ILE A 20 -2.98 6.43 2.19
CA ILE A 20 -3.63 7.75 2.26
C ILE A 20 -2.68 8.80 2.84
N ASP A 21 -1.96 8.46 3.91
CA ASP A 21 -1.12 9.41 4.63
C ASP A 21 0.27 9.58 4.00
N CYS A 22 0.83 8.52 3.41
CA CYS A 22 2.24 8.47 3.00
C CYS A 22 2.48 8.43 1.49
N SER A 23 1.50 8.01 0.68
CA SER A 23 1.65 8.06 -0.78
C SER A 23 1.37 9.49 -1.28
N THR A 24 2.40 10.32 -1.29
CA THR A 24 2.32 11.76 -1.62
C THR A 24 1.72 12.05 -3.00
N GLU A 25 1.84 11.10 -3.93
CA GLU A 25 1.35 11.21 -5.30
C GLU A 25 -0.09 10.68 -5.48
N SER A 26 -0.69 10.11 -4.44
CA SER A 26 -2.00 9.42 -4.51
C SER A 26 -3.17 10.28 -4.04
N TYR A 27 -3.03 11.61 -3.98
CA TYR A 27 -4.01 12.63 -3.54
C TYR A 27 -4.88 12.31 -2.28
N GLY A 28 -4.48 11.32 -1.48
CA GLY A 28 -5.16 10.88 -0.26
C GLY A 28 -6.66 10.66 -0.46
N CYS A 29 -7.47 11.35 0.34
CA CYS A 29 -8.93 11.24 0.30
C CYS A 29 -9.58 11.84 -0.97
N ASN A 30 -8.82 12.51 -1.86
CA ASN A 30 -9.34 13.09 -3.10
C ASN A 30 -9.31 12.10 -4.28
N GLY A 31 -9.04 10.81 -4.02
CA GLY A 31 -8.83 9.78 -5.03
C GLY A 31 -7.35 9.64 -5.37
N GLY A 32 -7.00 8.72 -6.27
CA GLY A 32 -5.60 8.44 -6.60
C GLY A 32 -5.47 7.37 -7.68
N LEU A 33 -4.23 7.10 -8.10
CA LEU A 33 -3.92 6.03 -9.05
C LEU A 33 -3.32 4.84 -8.31
N VAL A 34 -3.82 3.63 -8.61
CA VAL A 34 -3.30 2.39 -8.02
C VAL A 34 -1.81 2.19 -8.34
N THR A 35 -1.35 2.62 -9.51
CA THR A 35 0.07 2.57 -9.89
C THR A 35 0.95 3.40 -8.97
N LYS A 36 0.49 4.57 -8.51
CA LYS A 36 1.20 5.41 -7.55
C LYS A 36 1.26 4.81 -6.16
N ALA A 37 0.21 4.10 -5.75
CA ALA A 37 0.24 3.32 -4.52
C ALA A 37 1.28 2.19 -4.61
N PHE A 38 1.37 1.48 -5.74
CA PHE A 38 2.38 0.45 -5.94
C PHE A 38 3.81 1.00 -6.02
N ASP A 39 4.01 2.12 -6.72
CA ASP A 39 5.29 2.85 -6.73
C ASP A 39 5.74 3.14 -5.28
N TYR A 40 4.85 3.71 -4.47
CA TYR A 40 5.11 3.98 -3.06
C TYR A 40 5.51 2.72 -2.28
N ILE A 41 4.77 1.60 -2.42
CA ILE A 41 5.09 0.36 -1.69
C ILE A 41 6.50 -0.15 -2.05
N ILE A 42 6.92 -0.01 -3.31
CA ILE A 42 8.25 -0.42 -3.76
C ILE A 42 9.32 0.50 -3.15
N GLU A 43 9.13 1.81 -3.25
CA GLU A 43 10.08 2.82 -2.73
C GLU A 43 10.19 2.80 -1.21
N ASN A 44 9.06 2.61 -0.52
CA ASN A 44 8.96 2.49 0.92
C ASN A 44 9.47 1.14 1.47
N GLN A 45 9.87 0.22 0.58
CA GLN A 45 10.31 -1.13 0.92
C GLN A 45 9.25 -1.95 1.65
N GLY A 46 7.97 -1.67 1.36
CA GLY A 46 6.83 -2.42 1.83
C GLY A 46 5.72 -1.58 2.44
N ILE A 47 4.70 -2.28 2.91
CA ILE A 47 3.48 -1.74 3.52
C ILE A 47 3.14 -2.56 4.77
N THR A 48 2.55 -1.91 5.77
CA THR A 48 2.17 -2.53 7.04
C THR A 48 0.77 -3.15 6.98
N THR A 49 0.36 -3.78 8.09
CA THR A 49 -0.98 -4.34 8.25
C THR A 49 -2.00 -3.31 8.73
N GLU A 50 -3.27 -3.55 8.46
CA GLU A 50 -4.39 -2.78 9.00
C GLU A 50 -4.40 -2.78 10.53
N GLU A 51 -3.98 -3.87 11.17
CA GLU A 51 -3.84 -3.93 12.64
C GLU A 51 -2.80 -2.94 13.18
N ASN A 52 -1.67 -2.79 12.48
CA ASN A 52 -0.58 -1.90 12.89
C ASN A 52 -0.85 -0.43 12.55
N TYR A 53 -1.62 -0.17 11.50
CA TYR A 53 -2.00 1.17 11.08
C TYR A 53 -3.46 1.19 10.60
N PRO A 54 -4.41 1.35 11.54
CA PRO A 54 -5.84 1.26 11.24
C PRO A 54 -6.35 2.41 10.37
N TYR A 55 -7.41 2.13 9.64
CA TYR A 55 -8.16 3.10 8.87
C TYR A 55 -8.85 4.15 9.73
N GLN A 56 -8.64 5.42 9.38
CA GLN A 56 -9.15 6.59 10.11
C GLN A 56 -10.11 7.44 9.26
N ALA A 57 -10.32 7.10 7.98
CA ALA A 57 -11.20 7.82 7.06
C ALA A 57 -10.87 9.32 6.90
N SER A 58 -9.64 9.71 7.18
CA SER A 58 -9.12 11.07 7.04
C SER A 58 -7.66 11.00 6.62
N GLN A 59 -7.20 12.02 5.91
CA GLN A 59 -5.77 12.16 5.60
C GLN A 59 -5.06 12.85 6.77
N ASN A 60 -4.04 12.19 7.30
CA ASN A 60 -3.19 12.66 8.37
C ASN A 60 -1.74 12.79 7.87
N SER A 61 -0.84 13.24 8.75
CA SER A 61 0.59 13.27 8.46
C SER A 61 1.18 11.85 8.46
N CYS A 62 2.06 11.55 7.49
CA CYS A 62 2.77 10.27 7.44
C CYS A 62 3.76 10.09 8.62
N PRO A 63 3.58 9.10 9.49
CA PRO A 63 4.50 8.85 10.60
C PRO A 63 5.84 8.29 10.11
N ALA A 64 6.95 8.71 10.71
CA ALA A 64 8.29 8.22 10.31
C ALA A 64 8.46 6.69 10.48
N ALA A 65 7.71 6.09 11.40
CA ALA A 65 7.74 4.63 11.62
C ALA A 65 7.30 3.83 10.39
N THR A 66 6.38 4.35 9.57
CA THR A 66 5.90 3.66 8.37
C THR A 66 6.91 3.65 7.23
N GLN A 67 7.96 4.47 7.32
CA GLN A 67 9.03 4.62 6.33
C GLN A 67 10.23 3.71 6.63
N SER A 68 10.07 2.73 7.53
CA SER A 68 11.11 1.77 7.89
C SER A 68 10.74 0.39 7.38
N ALA A 69 11.71 -0.32 6.79
CA ALA A 69 11.53 -1.70 6.33
C ALA A 69 11.13 -2.67 7.45
N SER A 70 11.47 -2.36 8.70
CA SER A 70 11.03 -3.13 9.88
C SER A 70 9.53 -3.02 10.17
N PHE A 71 8.83 -2.05 9.59
CA PHE A 71 7.39 -1.84 9.72
C PHE A 71 6.59 -2.48 8.59
N ALA A 72 7.28 -3.04 7.58
CA ALA A 72 6.66 -3.70 6.44
C ALA A 72 6.17 -5.11 6.80
N ALA A 73 4.90 -5.38 6.51
CA ALA A 73 4.28 -6.69 6.58
C ALA A 73 4.24 -7.39 5.21
N ALA A 74 4.22 -6.62 4.12
CA ALA A 74 4.27 -7.13 2.76
C ALA A 74 5.09 -6.22 1.86
N THR A 75 5.71 -6.81 0.83
CA THR A 75 6.47 -6.12 -0.21
C THR A 75 6.04 -6.59 -1.59
N ILE A 76 6.24 -5.73 -2.58
CA ILE A 76 6.13 -6.07 -3.99
C ILE A 76 7.40 -5.62 -4.71
N SER A 77 7.77 -6.33 -5.77
CA SER A 77 8.96 -6.00 -6.58
C SER A 77 8.63 -5.21 -7.86
N GLY A 78 7.35 -5.04 -8.17
CA GLY A 78 6.87 -4.41 -9.41
C GLY A 78 5.38 -4.63 -9.63
N TYR A 79 4.85 -3.99 -10.66
CA TYR A 79 3.49 -4.16 -11.17
C TYR A 79 3.47 -4.05 -12.69
N GLU A 80 2.38 -4.50 -13.30
CA GLU A 80 2.15 -4.39 -14.74
C GLU A 80 0.72 -3.90 -14.98
N THR A 81 0.54 -3.08 -16.03
CA THR A 81 -0.78 -2.61 -16.47
C THR A 81 -1.32 -3.58 -17.49
N VAL A 82 -2.48 -4.17 -17.21
CA VAL A 82 -3.16 -5.06 -18.17
C VAL A 82 -3.63 -4.28 -19.41
N PRO A 83 -3.58 -4.89 -20.62
CA PRO A 83 -4.07 -4.25 -21.83
C PRO A 83 -5.54 -3.84 -21.69
N MET A 84 -5.86 -2.63 -22.17
CA MET A 84 -7.21 -2.09 -22.09
C MET A 84 -8.16 -2.86 -23.03
N ASN A 85 -9.39 -3.15 -22.57
CA ASN A 85 -10.48 -3.75 -23.35
C ASN A 85 -10.14 -5.13 -23.97
N ASN A 86 -9.44 -5.97 -23.23
CA ASN A 86 -9.05 -7.30 -23.68
C ASN A 86 -9.62 -8.37 -22.72
N GLU A 87 -10.95 -8.54 -22.79
CA GLU A 87 -11.71 -9.58 -22.06
C GLU A 87 -11.71 -10.91 -22.82
#